data_AF-A0AB33ZCH6-F1
#
_entry.id   AF-A0AB33ZCH6-F1
#
_cell.length_a   1.000
_cell.length_b   1.000
_cell.length_c   1.000
_cell.angle_alpha   90.00
_cell.angle_beta   90.00
_cell.angle_gamma   90.00
#
_symmetry.space_group_name_H-M   'P 1'
#
loop_
_entity.id
_entity.type
_entity.pdbx_description
1 polymer ?
#
loop_
_entity_poly.entity_id
_entity_poly.type
_entity_poly.pdbx_seq_one_letter_code
_entity_poly.pdbx_strand_id
1 'polypeptide(L)'
;MLAIAKEVNPIFATLYALVIFGLIFNTVFSLYYALGKRFSAGSDKRFKFFVAAFALAGFAISFMGFRQLVAVMYPIIGYLGMLMLVVLVVASYREKAKICKEKEIRNHLLSIVEKSYDSNQDLTHQDKKKAEELREASIIDNDILHEDAHAHVRQEMGISEKD
;
A
#
# COMPACT_ATOMS: atom_id res chain seq x y z
N MET A 1 2.78 -35.90 15.63
CA MET A 1 3.92 -34.99 15.84
C MET A 1 4.65 -35.30 17.15
N LEU A 2 4.06 -35.10 18.35
CA LEU A 2 4.74 -35.45 19.62
C LEU A 2 4.99 -36.96 19.82
N ALA A 3 4.08 -37.80 19.30
CA ALA A 3 4.21 -39.26 19.36
C ALA A 3 5.39 -39.80 18.51
N ILE A 4 5.69 -39.14 17.39
CA ILE A 4 6.79 -39.52 16.47
C ILE A 4 8.14 -39.06 17.03
N ALA A 5 8.18 -37.91 17.71
CA ALA A 5 9.40 -37.41 18.36
C ALA A 5 9.84 -38.26 19.56
N LYS A 6 8.91 -39.00 20.20
CA LYS A 6 9.22 -39.93 21.29
C LYS A 6 9.95 -41.20 20.82
N GLU A 7 9.85 -41.58 19.54
CA GLU A 7 10.47 -42.80 19.00
C GLU A 7 11.97 -42.64 18.67
N VAL A 8 12.49 -41.40 18.60
CA VAL A 8 13.88 -41.15 18.19
C VAL A 8 14.81 -40.91 19.39
N ASN A 9 14.50 -39.94 20.27
CA ASN A 9 15.14 -39.73 21.59
C ASN A 9 14.34 -38.67 22.40
N PRO A 10 13.97 -38.92 23.67
CA PRO A 10 13.18 -37.99 24.50
C PRO A 10 13.80 -36.60 24.69
N ILE A 11 15.14 -36.47 24.56
CA ILE A 11 15.84 -35.19 24.67
C ILE A 11 15.56 -34.31 23.44
N PHE A 12 15.54 -34.88 22.23
CA PHE A 12 15.26 -34.13 21.00
C PHE A 12 13.81 -33.62 20.96
N ALA A 13 12.85 -34.40 21.47
CA ALA A 13 11.46 -33.96 21.57
C ALA A 13 11.31 -32.71 22.45
N THR A 14 12.04 -32.66 23.57
CA THR A 14 12.03 -31.53 24.49
C THR A 14 12.68 -30.29 23.86
N LEU A 15 13.83 -30.46 23.19
CA LEU A 15 14.50 -29.38 22.48
C LEU A 15 13.62 -28.81 21.35
N TYR A 16 12.99 -29.68 20.58
CA TYR A 16 12.09 -29.28 19.49
C TYR A 16 10.87 -28.51 19.99
N ALA A 17 10.26 -28.95 21.11
CA ALA A 17 9.18 -28.22 21.75
C ALA A 17 9.62 -26.82 22.21
N LEU A 18 10.82 -26.69 22.77
CA LEU A 18 11.37 -25.41 23.22
C LEU A 18 11.63 -24.46 22.03
N VAL A 19 12.15 -24.97 20.92
CA VAL A 19 12.35 -24.19 19.69
C VAL A 19 11.01 -23.70 19.13
N ILE A 20 10.01 -24.58 18.98
CA ILE A 20 8.67 -24.17 18.50
C ILE A 20 8.06 -23.14 19.44
N PHE A 21 8.16 -23.35 20.75
CA PHE A 21 7.69 -22.41 21.74
C PHE A 21 8.36 -21.03 21.55
N GLY A 22 9.69 -21.00 21.41
CA GLY A 22 10.45 -19.77 21.13
C GLY A 22 9.99 -19.06 19.85
N LEU A 23 9.76 -19.82 18.77
CA LEU A 23 9.27 -19.26 17.50
C LEU A 23 7.87 -18.65 17.64
N ILE A 24 6.96 -19.33 18.34
CA ILE A 24 5.60 -18.83 18.58
C ILE A 24 5.66 -17.53 19.39
N PHE A 25 6.45 -17.49 20.47
CA PHE A 25 6.61 -16.30 21.28
C PHE A 25 7.15 -15.12 20.48
N ASN A 26 8.17 -15.35 19.65
CA ASN A 26 8.73 -14.33 18.77
C ASN A 26 7.66 -13.72 17.84
N THR A 27 6.83 -14.55 17.20
CA THR A 27 5.76 -14.08 16.32
C THR A 27 4.67 -13.32 17.08
N VAL A 28 4.23 -13.83 18.23
CA VAL A 28 3.14 -13.21 19.02
C VAL A 28 3.54 -11.82 19.52
N PHE A 29 4.76 -11.66 20.04
CA PHE A 29 5.25 -10.35 20.50
C PHE A 29 5.28 -9.32 19.38
N SER A 30 5.79 -9.69 18.21
CA SER A 30 5.82 -8.83 17.03
C SER A 30 4.41 -8.39 16.62
N LEU A 31 3.46 -9.34 16.60
CA LEU A 31 2.08 -9.07 16.19
C LEU A 31 1.34 -8.20 17.21
N TYR A 32 1.49 -8.45 18.51
CA TYR A 32 0.88 -7.63 19.56
C TYR A 32 1.40 -6.20 19.54
N TYR A 33 2.70 -6.01 19.32
CA TYR A 33 3.28 -4.69 19.15
C TYR A 33 2.69 -3.98 17.91
N ALA A 34 2.64 -4.66 16.76
CA ALA A 34 2.09 -4.10 15.52
C ALA A 34 0.60 -3.73 15.66
N LEU A 35 -0.21 -4.61 16.26
CA LEU A 35 -1.62 -4.36 16.54
C LEU A 35 -1.78 -3.21 17.53
N GLY A 36 -1.05 -3.23 18.64
CA GLY A 36 -1.06 -2.16 19.64
C GLY A 36 -0.75 -0.81 19.02
N LYS A 37 0.26 -0.74 18.14
CA LYS A 37 0.65 0.52 17.46
C LYS A 37 -0.41 0.97 16.46
N ARG A 38 -1.03 0.04 15.73
CA ARG A 38 -2.11 0.34 14.78
C ARG A 38 -3.36 0.92 15.46
N PHE A 39 -3.73 0.41 16.65
CA PHE A 39 -4.89 0.89 17.39
C PHE A 39 -4.60 2.07 18.34
N SER A 40 -3.34 2.28 18.71
CA SER A 40 -2.91 3.34 19.63
C SER A 40 -2.95 4.75 19.02
N ALA A 41 -2.91 4.89 17.69
CA ALA A 41 -2.90 6.17 16.97
C ALA A 41 -1.91 7.20 17.54
N GLY A 42 -0.76 6.74 18.06
CA GLY A 42 0.30 7.60 18.60
C GLY A 42 0.22 7.89 20.10
N SER A 43 -0.73 7.32 20.85
CA SER A 43 -0.83 7.50 22.31
C SER A 43 -0.26 6.32 23.10
N ASP A 44 0.77 6.57 23.92
CA ASP A 44 1.42 5.56 24.77
C ASP A 44 0.47 4.92 25.79
N LYS A 45 -0.47 5.68 26.35
CA LYS A 45 -1.46 5.15 27.30
C LYS A 45 -2.40 4.15 26.63
N ARG A 46 -2.86 4.47 25.42
CA ARG A 46 -3.74 3.58 24.63
C ARG A 46 -2.99 2.35 24.15
N PHE A 47 -1.71 2.49 23.79
CA PHE A 47 -0.87 1.36 23.38
C PHE A 47 -0.82 0.28 24.47
N LYS A 48 -0.45 0.66 25.70
CA LYS A 48 -0.36 -0.28 26.83
C LYS A 48 -1.70 -0.96 27.12
N PHE A 49 -2.80 -0.20 27.05
CA PHE A 49 -4.14 -0.74 27.23
C PHE A 49 -4.51 -1.78 26.16
N PHE A 50 -4.31 -1.48 24.88
CA PHE A 50 -4.63 -2.40 23.79
C PHE A 50 -3.77 -3.67 23.83
N VAL A 51 -2.47 -3.54 24.08
CA VAL A 51 -1.58 -4.72 24.19
C VAL A 51 -2.01 -5.62 25.35
N ALA A 52 -2.33 -5.05 26.52
CA ALA A 52 -2.85 -5.83 27.65
C ALA A 52 -4.19 -6.49 27.32
N ALA A 53 -5.11 -5.78 26.66
CA ALA A 53 -6.39 -6.31 26.24
C ALA A 53 -6.24 -7.49 25.25
N PHE A 54 -5.37 -7.36 24.24
CA PHE A 54 -5.10 -8.44 23.29
C PHE A 54 -4.44 -9.65 23.97
N ALA A 55 -3.53 -9.42 24.91
CA ALA A 55 -2.92 -10.51 25.68
C ALA A 55 -3.95 -11.28 26.51
N LEU A 56 -4.84 -10.58 27.20
CA LEU A 56 -5.94 -11.18 27.97
C LEU A 56 -6.92 -11.92 27.06
N ALA A 57 -7.27 -11.36 25.91
CA ALA A 57 -8.14 -12.01 24.93
C ALA A 57 -7.50 -13.29 24.38
N GLY A 58 -6.23 -13.24 23.97
CA GLY A 58 -5.49 -14.41 23.51
C GLY A 58 -5.38 -15.51 24.58
N PHE A 59 -5.19 -15.11 25.85
CA PHE A 59 -5.21 -16.03 26.98
C PHE A 59 -6.59 -16.70 27.16
N ALA A 60 -7.68 -15.94 27.07
CA ALA A 60 -9.04 -16.49 27.15
C ALA A 60 -9.34 -17.46 25.99
N ILE A 61 -8.88 -17.13 24.78
CA ILE A 61 -9.05 -17.99 23.60
C ILE A 61 -8.22 -19.27 23.71
N SER A 62 -7.11 -19.27 24.44
CA SER A 62 -6.25 -20.46 24.67
C SER A 62 -6.98 -21.62 25.35
N PHE A 63 -8.05 -21.35 26.11
CA PHE A 63 -8.90 -22.39 26.70
C PHE A 63 -9.74 -23.14 25.65
N MET A 64 -9.95 -22.54 24.48
CA MET A 64 -10.60 -23.18 23.34
C MET A 64 -9.59 -24.12 22.69
N GLY A 65 -9.65 -25.40 23.03
CA GLY A 65 -8.62 -26.39 22.67
C GLY A 65 -8.13 -26.30 21.21
N PHE A 66 -6.84 -26.57 21.00
CA PHE A 66 -6.10 -26.30 19.75
C PHE A 66 -6.82 -26.69 18.46
N ARG A 67 -7.44 -27.89 18.41
CA ARG A 67 -8.15 -28.37 17.22
C ARG A 67 -9.32 -27.44 16.84
N GLN A 68 -10.11 -27.02 17.82
CA GLN A 68 -11.27 -26.15 17.60
C GLN A 68 -10.81 -24.75 17.18
N LEU A 69 -9.77 -24.24 17.85
CA LEU A 69 -9.19 -22.94 17.52
C LEU A 69 -8.74 -22.90 16.06
N VAL A 70 -7.97 -23.89 15.63
CA VAL A 70 -7.47 -23.97 14.25
C VAL A 70 -8.61 -24.13 13.23
N ALA A 71 -9.60 -24.97 13.53
CA ALA A 71 -10.75 -25.21 12.66
C ALA A 71 -11.57 -23.94 12.40
N VAL A 72 -11.64 -23.02 13.36
CA VAL A 72 -12.37 -21.76 13.24
C VAL A 72 -11.50 -20.62 12.71
N MET A 73 -10.26 -20.50 13.20
CA MET A 73 -9.37 -19.39 12.84
C MET A 73 -8.92 -19.44 11.37
N TYR A 74 -8.59 -20.62 10.84
CA TYR A 74 -8.09 -20.73 9.47
C TYR A 74 -9.11 -20.27 8.42
N PRO A 75 -10.40 -20.69 8.47
CA PRO A 75 -11.41 -20.14 7.57
C PRO A 75 -11.60 -18.62 7.71
N ILE A 76 -11.65 -18.10 8.94
CA ILE A 76 -11.86 -16.66 9.19
C ILE A 76 -10.73 -15.83 8.58
N ILE A 77 -9.47 -16.22 8.84
CA ILE A 77 -8.30 -15.54 8.28
C ILE A 77 -8.29 -15.69 6.75
N GLY A 78 -8.68 -16.85 6.23
CA GLY A 78 -8.77 -17.11 4.79
C GLY A 78 -9.76 -16.19 4.09
N TYR A 79 -10.98 -16.02 4.63
CA TYR A 79 -11.97 -15.12 4.04
C TYR A 79 -11.56 -13.65 4.13
N LEU A 80 -10.95 -13.22 5.23
CA LEU A 80 -10.38 -11.87 5.36
C LEU A 80 -9.26 -11.64 4.32
N GLY A 81 -8.40 -12.63 4.12
CA GLY A 81 -7.34 -12.58 3.10
C GLY A 81 -7.91 -12.50 1.68
N MET A 82 -8.93 -13.30 1.37
CA MET A 82 -9.61 -13.25 0.07
C MET A 82 -10.26 -11.88 -0.17
N LEU A 83 -10.93 -11.32 0.84
CA LEU A 83 -11.54 -9.99 0.75
C LEU A 83 -10.48 -8.92 0.48
N MET A 84 -9.38 -8.94 1.25
CA MET A 84 -8.28 -7.99 1.04
C MET A 84 -7.63 -8.13 -0.34
N LEU A 85 -7.50 -9.37 -0.85
CA LEU A 85 -7.01 -9.62 -2.20
C LEU A 85 -7.94 -9.02 -3.25
N VAL A 86 -9.25 -9.23 -3.14
CA VAL A 86 -10.24 -8.64 -4.07
C VAL A 86 -10.16 -7.11 -4.05
N VAL A 87 -10.10 -6.50 -2.86
CA VAL A 87 -9.97 -5.05 -2.71
C VAL A 87 -8.69 -4.54 -3.39
N LEU A 88 -7.56 -5.23 -3.18
CA LEU A 88 -6.28 -4.85 -3.78
C LEU A 88 -6.30 -4.97 -5.31
N VAL A 89 -6.89 -6.05 -5.83
CA VAL A 89 -7.05 -6.27 -7.27
C VAL A 89 -7.90 -5.15 -7.87
N VAL A 90 -9.07 -4.86 -7.30
CA VAL A 90 -9.97 -3.78 -7.75
C VAL A 90 -9.27 -2.41 -7.68
N ALA A 91 -8.57 -2.12 -6.58
CA ALA A 91 -7.82 -0.88 -6.41
C ALA A 91 -6.73 -0.75 -7.49
N SER A 92 -5.96 -1.81 -7.74
CA SER A 92 -4.90 -1.84 -8.75
C SER A 92 -5.44 -1.62 -10.16
N TYR A 93 -6.58 -2.23 -10.52
CA TYR A 93 -7.23 -1.98 -11.81
C TYR A 93 -7.74 -0.54 -11.95
N ARG A 94 -8.34 0.04 -10.89
CA ARG A 94 -8.78 1.44 -10.90
C ARG A 94 -7.61 2.41 -11.03
N GLU A 95 -6.50 2.12 -10.39
CA GLU A 95 -5.30 2.97 -10.43
C GLU A 95 -4.66 2.97 -11.83
N LYS A 96 -4.58 1.80 -12.49
CA LYS A 96 -4.12 1.72 -13.89
C LYS A 96 -4.99 2.54 -14.84
N ALA A 97 -6.31 2.54 -14.65
CA ALA A 97 -7.22 3.34 -15.47
C ALA A 97 -7.02 4.86 -15.26
N LYS A 98 -6.68 5.30 -14.06
CA LYS A 98 -6.35 6.71 -13.77
C LYS A 98 -5.03 7.13 -14.44
N ILE A 99 -4.02 6.26 -14.40
CA ILE A 99 -2.71 6.53 -15.01
C ILE A 99 -2.81 6.66 -16.54
N CYS A 100 -3.62 5.83 -17.21
CA CYS A 100 -3.83 5.95 -18.66
C CYS A 100 -4.50 7.27 -19.07
N LYS A 101 -5.53 7.70 -18.32
CA LYS A 101 -6.20 8.99 -18.58
C LYS A 101 -5.26 10.17 -18.37
N GLU A 102 -4.48 10.14 -17.28
CA GLU A 102 -3.49 11.18 -17.01
C GLU A 102 -2.41 11.25 -18.09
N LYS A 103 -1.97 10.08 -18.60
CA LYS A 103 -0.98 10.00 -19.67
C LYS A 103 -1.49 10.60 -20.99
N GLU A 104 -2.77 10.39 -21.31
CA GLU A 104 -3.39 10.98 -22.50
C GLU A 104 -3.50 12.51 -22.39
N ILE A 105 -3.93 13.01 -21.23
CA ILE A 105 -3.98 14.46 -20.94
C ILE A 105 -2.58 15.08 -21.08
N ARG A 106 -1.56 14.48 -20.45
CA ARG A 106 -0.18 14.98 -20.48
C ARG A 106 0.39 15.03 -21.89
N ASN A 107 0.20 13.99 -22.70
CA ASN A 107 0.71 13.96 -24.07
C ASN A 107 0.07 15.04 -24.95
N HIS A 108 -1.23 15.27 -24.80
CA HIS A 108 -1.92 16.33 -25.53
C HIS A 108 -1.46 17.72 -25.07
N LEU A 109 -1.24 17.91 -23.77
CA LEU A 109 -0.74 19.17 -23.23
C LEU A 109 0.67 19.50 -23.76
N LEU A 110 1.57 18.51 -23.79
CA LEU A 110 2.91 18.65 -24.35
C LEU A 110 2.87 19.04 -25.83
N SER A 111 1.98 18.45 -26.64
CA SER A 111 1.86 18.82 -28.06
C SER A 111 1.38 20.27 -28.27
N ILE A 112 0.57 20.82 -27.37
CA ILE A 112 0.10 22.22 -27.44
C ILE A 112 1.22 23.17 -26.99
N VAL A 113 1.96 22.82 -25.93
CA VAL A 113 3.09 23.61 -25.44
C VAL A 113 4.24 23.60 -26.44
N GLU A 114 4.57 22.47 -27.07
CA GLU A 114 5.57 22.35 -28.12
C GLU A 114 5.24 23.28 -29.30
N LYS A 115 3.97 23.26 -29.77
CA LYS A 115 3.48 24.16 -30.81
C LYS A 115 3.61 25.65 -30.44
N SER A 116 3.67 25.97 -29.15
CA SER A 116 3.87 27.36 -28.67
C SER A 116 5.31 27.83 -28.65
N TYR A 117 6.28 26.92 -28.71
CA TYR A 117 7.70 27.23 -28.80
C TYR A 117 8.22 27.26 -30.24
N ASP A 118 7.45 26.77 -31.20
CA ASP A 118 7.83 26.74 -32.62
C ASP A 118 7.54 28.11 -33.28
N SER A 119 8.59 28.80 -33.73
CA SER A 119 8.55 30.20 -34.22
C SER A 119 7.77 30.40 -35.53
N ASN A 120 7.23 29.32 -36.13
CA ASN A 120 6.62 29.31 -37.46
C ASN A 120 5.10 29.00 -37.44
N GLN A 121 4.47 28.88 -36.27
CA GLN A 121 3.02 28.67 -36.12
C GLN A 121 2.41 29.57 -35.04
N ASP A 122 1.38 30.33 -35.39
CA ASP A 122 0.63 31.12 -34.41
C ASP A 122 -0.34 30.23 -33.61
N LEU A 123 -0.30 30.36 -32.28
CA LEU A 123 -1.29 29.74 -31.40
C LEU A 123 -2.67 30.33 -31.66
N THR A 124 -3.58 29.50 -32.18
CA THR A 124 -4.98 29.90 -32.34
C THR A 124 -5.67 30.00 -30.97
N HIS A 125 -6.59 30.94 -30.78
CA HIS A 125 -7.36 31.08 -29.53
C HIS A 125 -8.08 29.80 -29.07
N GLN A 126 -8.41 28.90 -30.00
CA GLN A 126 -8.98 27.58 -29.71
C GLN A 126 -7.99 26.63 -29.03
N ASP A 127 -6.70 26.72 -29.33
CA ASP A 127 -5.67 25.87 -28.74
C ASP A 127 -5.42 26.24 -27.26
N LYS A 128 -5.47 27.54 -26.95
CA LYS A 128 -5.37 28.05 -25.57
C LYS A 128 -6.53 27.57 -24.69
N LYS A 129 -7.76 27.64 -25.20
CA LYS A 129 -8.95 27.20 -24.47
C LYS A 129 -8.96 25.68 -24.23
N LYS A 130 -8.46 24.92 -25.20
CA LYS A 130 -8.34 23.45 -25.09
C LYS A 130 -7.26 23.03 -24.10
N ALA A 131 -6.18 23.81 -23.97
CA ALA A 131 -5.17 23.60 -22.94
C ALA A 131 -5.70 23.84 -21.53
N GLU A 132 -6.54 24.87 -21.33
CA GLU A 132 -7.24 25.12 -20.05
C GLU A 132 -8.20 23.99 -19.68
N GLU A 133 -9.02 23.52 -20.63
CA GLU A 133 -9.96 22.40 -20.39
C GLU A 133 -9.22 21.10 -20.01
N LEU A 134 -8.08 20.81 -20.64
CA LEU A 134 -7.26 19.64 -20.33
C LEU A 134 -6.55 19.76 -18.97
N ARG A 135 -6.15 20.98 -18.59
CA ARG A 135 -5.59 21.31 -17.27
C ARG A 135 -6.62 21.07 -16.16
N GLU A 136 -7.86 21.52 -16.35
CA GLU A 136 -8.94 21.31 -15.37
C GLU A 136 -9.37 19.84 -15.24
N ALA A 137 -9.18 19.03 -16.28
CA ALA A 137 -9.51 17.61 -16.27
C ALA A 137 -8.43 16.70 -15.65
N SER A 138 -7.23 17.22 -15.37
CA SER A 138 -6.12 16.47 -14.75
C SER A 138 -6.37 16.22 -13.26
N ILE A 139 -5.85 15.10 -12.76
CA ILE A 139 -5.86 14.78 -11.32
C ILE A 139 -4.73 15.53 -10.58
N ILE A 140 -3.76 16.08 -11.30
CA ILE A 140 -2.59 16.81 -10.78
C ILE A 140 -2.97 18.29 -10.59
N ASP A 141 -2.35 18.94 -9.61
CA ASP A 141 -2.53 20.36 -9.35
C ASP A 141 -2.20 21.20 -10.60
N ASN A 142 -3.10 22.13 -10.91
CA ASN A 142 -3.12 22.86 -12.16
C ASN A 142 -1.88 23.76 -12.34
N ASP A 143 -1.32 24.27 -11.24
CA ASP A 143 -0.14 25.15 -11.28
C ASP A 143 1.13 24.34 -11.48
N ILE A 144 1.24 23.19 -10.80
CA ILE A 144 2.38 22.26 -10.93
C ILE A 144 2.44 21.69 -12.36
N LEU A 145 1.29 21.31 -12.93
CA LEU A 145 1.22 20.73 -14.27
C LEU A 145 1.66 21.70 -15.36
N HIS A 146 1.37 23.00 -15.18
CA HIS A 146 1.77 24.03 -16.13
C HIS A 146 3.30 24.23 -16.13
N GLU A 147 3.90 24.35 -14.95
CA GLU A 147 5.35 24.52 -14.80
C GLU A 147 6.12 23.31 -15.37
N ASP A 148 5.71 22.09 -15.03
CA ASP A 148 6.34 20.86 -15.51
C ASP A 148 6.26 20.71 -17.03
N ALA A 149 5.14 21.09 -17.66
CA ALA A 149 4.97 20.97 -19.11
C ALA A 149 5.93 21.90 -19.88
N HIS A 150 6.06 23.15 -19.45
CA HIS A 150 7.00 24.11 -20.04
C HIS A 150 8.45 23.71 -19.77
N ALA A 151 8.77 23.25 -18.56
CA ALA A 151 10.10 22.77 -18.21
C ALA A 151 10.53 21.58 -19.09
N HIS A 152 9.62 20.64 -19.35
CA HIS A 152 9.89 19.47 -20.17
C HIS A 152 10.17 19.82 -21.64
N VAL A 153 9.31 20.63 -22.25
CA VAL A 153 9.48 21.06 -23.66
C VAL A 153 10.73 21.92 -23.83
N ARG A 154 11.01 22.81 -22.87
CA ARG A 154 12.23 23.64 -22.86
C ARG A 154 13.50 22.77 -22.84
N GLN A 155 13.49 21.69 -22.05
CA GLN A 155 14.60 20.74 -21.97
C GLN A 155 14.78 19.94 -23.28
N GLU A 156 13.70 19.45 -23.90
CA GLU A 156 13.78 18.73 -25.18
C GLU A 156 14.24 19.61 -26.34
N MET A 157 13.80 20.88 -26.35
CA MET A 157 14.19 21.86 -27.38
C MET A 157 15.59 22.46 -27.16
N GLY A 158 16.28 22.08 -26.07
CA GLY A 158 17.62 22.59 -25.75
C GLY A 158 17.66 24.09 -25.43
N ILE A 159 16.53 24.68 -25.05
CA ILE A 159 16.42 26.11 -24.76
C ILE A 159 16.82 26.30 -23.29
N SER A 160 18.02 26.84 -23.03
CA SER A 160 18.44 27.16 -21.65
C SER A 160 17.51 28.22 -21.04
N GLU A 161 17.22 28.12 -19.74
CA GLU A 161 16.68 29.25 -18.97
C GLU A 161 17.56 30.47 -19.21
N LYS A 162 17.06 31.44 -19.97
CA LYS A 162 17.46 32.85 -20.08
C LYS A 162 16.59 33.47 -21.17
N ASP A 163 15.87 34.55 -20.98
CA ASP A 163 15.92 35.64 -19.99
C ASP A 163 14.51 35.99 -19.47
#